data_AF-A0A9E2AVY3-F1
#
_entry.id   AF-A0A9E2AVY3-F1
#
_cell.length_a   1.000
_cell.length_b   1.000
_cell.length_c   1.000
_cell.angle_alpha   90.00
_cell.angle_beta   90.00
_cell.angle_gamma   90.00
#
_symmetry.space_group_name_H-M   'P 1'
#
loop_
_entity.id
_entity.type
_entity.pdbx_description
1 polymer ?
#
loop_
_entity_poly.entity_id
_entity_poly.type
_entity_poly.pdbx_seq_one_letter_code
_entity_poly.pdbx_strand_id
1 'polypeptide(L)'
;MMIQFFFLSLIDEENKKTEYALFTEITDLIEVIIWPLAVITIVLFFRKHLAEIIGKVGSIKASASGFSMSFQESIDKLIVDNSQSLPTISKSSNGIGKKSPLEQLKALNINLRTDLKFLAKENGVDTSDLSVEEIGNALCDKGVMTRQKLKAFLGLYQLTQSDDPNISQAQVDHVKLILNDLDI
;
A
#
# COMPACT_ATOMS: atom_id res chain seq x y z
N MET A 1 10.67 -69.94 -48.42
CA MET A 1 10.80 -69.42 -47.03
C MET A 1 11.10 -67.92 -46.97
N MET A 2 11.92 -67.37 -47.87
CA MET A 2 12.32 -65.94 -47.86
C MET A 2 11.17 -64.95 -48.14
N ILE A 3 10.20 -65.30 -48.99
CA ILE A 3 9.06 -64.43 -49.37
C ILE A 3 8.08 -64.23 -48.21
N GLN A 4 7.86 -65.27 -47.38
CA GLN A 4 7.00 -65.20 -46.19
C GLN A 4 7.58 -64.23 -45.14
N PHE A 5 8.91 -64.25 -44.94
CA PHE A 5 9.59 -63.31 -44.03
C PHE A 5 9.50 -61.86 -44.50
N PHE A 6 9.58 -61.62 -45.81
CA PHE A 6 9.44 -60.27 -46.37
C PHE A 6 8.04 -59.70 -46.16
N PHE A 7 6.99 -60.52 -46.38
CA PHE A 7 5.60 -60.10 -46.14
C PHE A 7 5.31 -59.83 -44.66
N LEU A 8 5.83 -60.65 -43.75
CA LEU A 8 5.73 -60.41 -42.30
C LEU A 8 6.44 -59.12 -41.86
N SER A 9 7.61 -58.83 -42.45
CA SER A 9 8.33 -57.58 -42.18
C SER A 9 7.56 -56.34 -42.69
N LEU A 10 6.90 -56.45 -43.84
CA LEU A 10 6.11 -55.35 -44.41
C LEU A 10 4.84 -55.06 -43.58
N ILE A 11 4.22 -56.10 -43.03
CA ILE A 11 3.04 -55.99 -42.14
C ILE A 11 3.43 -55.37 -40.79
N ASP A 12 4.60 -55.70 -40.24
CA ASP A 12 5.10 -55.07 -39.00
C ASP A 12 5.42 -53.58 -39.20
N GLU A 13 5.96 -53.21 -40.36
CA GLU A 13 6.28 -51.82 -40.71
C GLU A 13 5.01 -50.97 -40.93
N GLU A 14 3.99 -51.51 -41.61
CA GLU A 14 2.67 -50.88 -41.76
C GLU A 14 1.93 -50.71 -40.42
N ASN A 15 1.98 -51.72 -39.55
CA ASN A 15 1.36 -51.66 -38.22
C ASN A 15 2.06 -50.63 -37.32
N LYS A 16 3.39 -50.58 -37.32
CA LYS A 16 4.13 -49.53 -36.59
C LYS A 16 3.75 -48.15 -37.07
N LYS A 17 3.67 -47.95 -38.38
CA LYS A 17 3.36 -46.64 -38.98
C LYS A 17 1.95 -46.15 -38.61
N THR A 18 0.98 -47.05 -38.57
CA THR A 18 -0.38 -46.76 -38.11
C THR A 18 -0.43 -46.51 -36.61
N GLU A 19 0.32 -47.26 -35.80
CA GLU A 19 0.43 -47.04 -34.36
C GLU A 19 1.02 -45.65 -34.04
N TYR A 20 2.11 -45.25 -34.71
CA TYR A 20 2.69 -43.90 -34.57
C TYR A 20 1.72 -42.80 -34.98
N ALA A 21 0.93 -43.00 -36.05
CA ALA A 21 -0.06 -42.03 -36.51
C ALA A 21 -1.17 -41.80 -35.47
N LEU A 22 -1.66 -42.87 -34.83
CA LEU A 22 -2.66 -42.75 -33.76
C LEU A 22 -2.09 -42.07 -32.51
N PHE A 23 -0.83 -42.36 -32.14
CA PHE A 23 -0.17 -41.69 -31.02
C PHE A 23 0.03 -40.19 -31.29
N THR A 24 0.35 -39.80 -32.52
CA THR A 24 0.46 -38.38 -32.90
C THR A 24 -0.89 -37.67 -32.82
N GLU A 25 -1.97 -38.28 -33.34
CA GLU A 25 -3.32 -37.69 -33.25
C GLU A 25 -3.81 -37.52 -31.81
N ILE A 26 -3.53 -38.48 -30.92
CA ILE A 26 -3.88 -38.38 -29.50
C ILE A 26 -3.08 -37.27 -28.81
N THR A 27 -1.79 -37.15 -29.13
CA THR A 27 -0.92 -36.12 -28.54
C THR A 27 -1.35 -34.73 -28.99
N ASP A 28 -1.65 -34.55 -30.27
CA ASP A 28 -2.15 -33.29 -30.83
C ASP A 28 -3.49 -32.88 -30.18
N LEU A 29 -4.39 -33.84 -29.94
CA LEU A 29 -5.65 -33.58 -29.25
C LEU A 29 -5.44 -33.18 -27.79
N ILE A 30 -4.52 -33.85 -27.08
CA ILE A 30 -4.17 -33.51 -25.70
C ILE A 30 -3.54 -32.12 -25.63
N GLU A 31 -2.68 -31.75 -26.58
CA GLU A 31 -2.04 -30.44 -26.62
C GLU A 31 -3.05 -29.30 -26.84
N VAL A 32 -4.04 -29.49 -27.71
CA VAL A 32 -5.14 -28.54 -27.91
C VAL A 32 -5.98 -28.34 -26.64
N ILE A 33 -6.12 -29.36 -25.80
CA ILE A 33 -6.88 -29.31 -24.54
C ILE A 33 -6.01 -28.75 -23.40
N ILE A 34 -4.71 -29.02 -23.39
CA ILE A 34 -3.80 -28.59 -22.32
C ILE A 34 -3.63 -27.07 -22.31
N TRP A 35 -3.58 -26.42 -23.48
CA TRP A 35 -3.40 -24.98 -23.63
C TRP A 35 -4.49 -24.13 -22.95
N PRO A 36 -5.79 -24.32 -23.24
CA PRO A 36 -6.85 -23.56 -22.58
C PRO A 36 -6.91 -23.86 -21.07
N LEU A 37 -6.62 -25.09 -20.65
CA LEU A 37 -6.56 -25.46 -19.23
C LEU A 37 -5.42 -24.73 -18.50
N ALA A 38 -4.25 -24.65 -19.12
CA ALA A 38 -3.11 -23.91 -18.61
C ALA A 38 -3.41 -22.41 -18.50
N VAL A 39 -4.03 -21.82 -19.54
CA VAL A 39 -4.46 -20.41 -19.53
C VAL A 39 -5.44 -20.13 -18.39
N ILE A 40 -6.46 -20.97 -18.21
CA ILE A 40 -7.43 -20.85 -17.10
C ILE A 40 -6.72 -20.95 -15.76
N THR A 41 -5.80 -21.90 -15.61
CA THR A 41 -5.04 -22.10 -14.36
C THR A 41 -4.19 -20.87 -14.02
N ILE A 42 -3.49 -20.29 -15.01
CA ILE A 42 -2.72 -19.06 -14.84
C ILE A 42 -3.66 -17.91 -14.44
N VAL A 43 -4.79 -17.72 -15.13
CA VAL A 43 -5.75 -16.66 -14.80
C VAL A 43 -6.28 -16.80 -13.37
N LEU A 44 -6.59 -18.02 -12.93
CA LEU A 44 -7.08 -18.27 -11.57
C LEU A 44 -6.00 -18.06 -10.50
N PHE A 45 -4.76 -18.48 -10.76
CA PHE A 45 -3.65 -18.28 -9.83
C PHE A 45 -3.33 -16.79 -9.66
N PHE A 46 -3.31 -16.04 -10.77
CA PHE A 46 -3.03 -14.61 -10.75
C PHE A 46 -4.22 -13.74 -10.34
N ARG A 47 -5.46 -14.28 -10.27
CA ARG A 47 -6.65 -13.51 -9.88
C ARG A 47 -6.48 -12.79 -8.54
N LYS A 48 -5.84 -13.44 -7.56
CA LYS A 48 -5.60 -12.84 -6.23
C LYS A 48 -4.58 -11.69 -6.31
N HIS A 49 -3.49 -11.89 -7.01
CA HIS A 49 -2.45 -10.87 -7.20
C HIS A 49 -2.93 -9.69 -8.03
N LEU A 50 -3.71 -9.93 -9.09
CA LEU A 50 -4.34 -8.88 -9.88
C LEU A 50 -5.38 -8.11 -9.06
N ALA A 51 -6.17 -8.78 -8.23
CA ALA A 51 -7.12 -8.11 -7.33
C ALA A 51 -6.42 -7.22 -6.29
N GLU A 52 -5.29 -7.65 -5.73
CA GLU A 52 -4.48 -6.84 -4.82
C GLU A 52 -3.86 -5.63 -5.53
N ILE A 53 -3.32 -5.81 -6.73
CA ILE A 53 -2.73 -4.70 -7.52
C ILE A 53 -3.81 -3.72 -7.98
N ILE A 54 -4.95 -4.21 -8.48
CA ILE A 54 -6.10 -3.38 -8.88
C ILE A 54 -6.71 -2.69 -7.66
N GLY A 55 -6.74 -3.34 -6.49
CA GLY A 55 -7.16 -2.72 -5.23
C GLY A 55 -6.22 -1.59 -4.80
N LYS A 56 -4.90 -1.78 -4.97
CA LYS A 56 -3.89 -0.75 -4.67
C LYS A 56 -3.97 0.42 -5.67
N VAL A 57 -4.03 0.15 -6.97
CA VAL A 57 -4.18 1.21 -8.00
C VAL A 57 -5.55 1.88 -7.94
N GLY A 58 -6.61 1.14 -7.59
CA GLY A 58 -7.95 1.65 -7.33
C GLY A 58 -8.01 2.53 -6.09
N SER A 59 -7.27 2.21 -5.02
CA SER A 59 -7.12 3.07 -3.85
C SER A 59 -6.30 4.34 -4.16
N ILE A 60 -5.31 4.25 -5.06
CA ILE A 60 -4.55 5.41 -5.54
C ILE A 60 -5.43 6.29 -6.44
N LYS A 61 -6.29 5.69 -7.27
CA LYS A 61 -7.27 6.42 -8.09
C LYS A 61 -8.44 6.96 -7.26
N ALA A 62 -8.84 6.32 -6.16
CA ALA A 62 -9.80 6.88 -5.20
C ALA A 62 -9.20 8.08 -4.43
N SER A 63 -7.90 8.03 -4.14
CA SER A 63 -7.17 9.17 -3.57
C SER A 63 -6.89 10.29 -4.58
N ALA A 64 -6.85 9.99 -5.89
CA ALA A 64 -6.65 10.96 -6.98
C ALA A 64 -7.97 11.44 -7.64
N SER A 65 -9.08 10.72 -7.48
CA SER A 65 -10.40 11.02 -8.02
C SER A 65 -11.20 11.89 -7.05
N GLY A 66 -10.68 13.07 -6.70
CA GLY A 66 -11.45 14.30 -6.57
C GLY A 66 -12.66 14.39 -5.61
N PHE A 67 -12.93 13.43 -4.73
CA PHE A 67 -13.64 13.75 -3.49
C PHE A 67 -12.58 14.33 -2.58
N SER A 68 -12.57 15.66 -2.44
CA SER A 68 -11.75 16.32 -1.42
C SER A 68 -12.13 15.70 -0.08
N MET A 69 -11.30 14.78 0.41
CA MET A 69 -11.44 14.19 1.72
C MET A 69 -11.43 15.36 2.70
N SER A 70 -12.53 15.58 3.42
CA SER A 70 -12.62 16.73 4.30
C SER A 70 -11.55 16.64 5.39
N PHE A 71 -11.12 17.78 5.94
CA PHE A 71 -10.15 17.80 7.03
C PHE A 71 -10.54 16.85 8.18
N GLN A 72 -11.85 16.79 8.49
CA GLN A 72 -12.40 15.88 9.50
C GLN A 72 -12.23 14.41 9.14
N GLU A 73 -12.54 14.04 7.90
CA GLU A 73 -12.44 12.66 7.44
C GLU A 73 -10.99 12.16 7.49
N SER A 74 -10.03 13.05 7.24
CA SER A 74 -8.60 12.75 7.35
C SER A 74 -8.17 12.53 8.81
N ILE A 75 -8.74 13.28 9.76
CA ILE A 75 -8.56 13.03 11.20
C ILE A 75 -9.13 11.66 11.58
N ASP A 76 -10.37 11.38 11.18
CA ASP A 76 -11.06 10.14 11.55
C ASP A 76 -10.32 8.91 11.01
N LYS A 77 -9.83 8.99 9.77
CA LYS A 77 -8.99 7.93 9.18
C LYS A 77 -7.69 7.74 9.95
N LEU A 78 -7.03 8.81 10.41
CA LEU A 78 -5.80 8.68 11.20
C LEU A 78 -6.04 7.99 12.55
N ILE A 79 -7.16 8.27 13.19
CA ILE A 79 -7.58 7.64 14.44
C ILE A 79 -7.82 6.14 14.22
N VAL A 80 -8.58 5.78 13.17
CA VAL A 80 -8.87 4.38 12.80
C VAL A 80 -7.60 3.63 12.41
N ASP A 81 -6.78 4.19 11.53
CA ASP A 81 -5.58 3.54 10.98
C ASP A 81 -4.47 3.33 12.03
N ASN A 82 -4.46 4.12 13.10
CA ASN A 82 -3.48 4.01 14.18
C ASN A 82 -4.05 3.41 15.48
N SER A 83 -5.32 3.00 15.48
CA SER A 83 -6.01 2.45 16.66
C SER A 83 -5.93 3.35 17.90
N GLN A 84 -5.78 4.66 17.70
CA GLN A 84 -5.85 5.63 18.79
C GLN A 84 -7.31 5.76 19.21
N SER A 85 -7.60 5.75 20.51
CA SER A 85 -8.96 6.04 20.99
C SER A 85 -9.32 7.47 20.62
N LEU A 86 -10.56 7.71 20.16
CA LEU A 86 -11.09 9.07 19.97
C LEU A 86 -10.81 9.90 21.23
N PRO A 87 -9.96 10.94 21.13
CA PRO A 87 -9.76 11.81 22.26
C PRO A 87 -11.07 12.48 22.64
N THR A 88 -11.44 12.42 23.91
CA THR A 88 -12.67 13.08 24.37
C THR A 88 -12.41 14.58 24.43
N ILE A 89 -12.96 15.36 23.49
CA ILE A 89 -12.91 16.83 23.57
C ILE A 89 -13.76 17.28 24.76
N SER A 90 -13.13 17.59 25.87
CA SER A 90 -13.75 18.49 26.85
C SER A 90 -13.82 19.87 26.23
N LYS A 91 -14.99 20.52 26.26
CA LYS A 91 -15.21 21.87 25.72
C LYS A 91 -14.09 22.81 26.18
N SER A 92 -13.13 23.07 25.30
CA SER A 92 -12.05 24.03 25.54
C SER A 92 -12.65 25.42 25.53
N SER A 93 -12.53 26.17 26.62
CA SER A 93 -12.96 27.56 26.66
C SER A 93 -12.08 28.35 25.69
N ASN A 94 -12.69 29.02 24.72
CA ASN A 94 -12.02 29.91 23.76
C ASN A 94 -10.95 30.79 24.46
N GLY A 95 -9.69 30.37 24.34
CA GLY A 95 -8.54 31.21 24.63
C GLY A 95 -8.52 32.34 23.60
N ILE A 96 -8.85 33.55 24.05
CA ILE A 96 -8.75 34.77 23.26
C ILE A 96 -7.26 34.99 22.95
N GLY A 97 -6.83 34.60 21.75
CA GLY A 97 -5.43 34.62 21.34
C GLY A 97 -5.22 34.57 19.83
N LYS A 98 -5.52 35.70 19.16
CA LYS A 98 -5.01 36.29 17.89
C LYS A 98 -4.59 35.46 16.65
N LYS A 99 -4.49 34.12 16.66
CA LYS A 99 -4.07 33.32 15.50
C LYS A 99 -5.23 32.54 14.90
N SER A 100 -5.40 32.62 13.59
CA SER A 100 -6.46 31.87 12.89
C SER A 100 -6.23 30.36 13.05
N PRO A 101 -7.29 29.51 13.01
CA PRO A 101 -7.14 28.05 13.08
C PRO A 101 -6.10 27.50 12.09
N LEU A 102 -6.04 28.08 10.88
CA LEU A 102 -5.05 27.75 9.86
C LEU A 102 -3.62 28.13 10.27
N GLU A 103 -3.45 29.31 10.87
CA GLU A 103 -2.14 29.76 11.35
C GLU A 103 -1.64 28.87 12.50
N GLN A 104 -2.54 28.41 13.37
CA GLN A 104 -2.21 27.43 14.41
C GLN A 104 -1.78 26.10 13.80
N LEU A 105 -2.46 25.63 12.75
CA LEU A 105 -2.12 24.38 12.06
C LEU A 105 -0.74 24.46 11.38
N LYS A 106 -0.44 25.59 10.73
CA LYS A 106 0.88 25.84 10.12
C LYS A 106 1.98 25.91 11.18
N ALA A 107 1.72 26.52 12.33
CA ALA A 107 2.67 26.51 13.44
C ALA A 107 2.93 25.09 13.98
N LEU A 108 1.88 24.24 14.07
CA LEU A 108 2.04 22.84 14.46
C LEU A 108 2.90 22.07 13.46
N ASN A 109 2.73 22.30 12.15
CA ASN A 109 3.57 21.68 11.11
C ASN A 109 5.06 22.01 11.29
N ILE A 110 5.37 23.28 11.58
CA ILE A 110 6.73 23.76 11.81
C ILE A 110 7.33 23.10 13.05
N ASN A 111 6.56 23.01 14.14
CA ASN A 111 7.00 22.38 15.39
C ASN A 111 7.27 20.88 15.17
N LEU A 112 6.32 20.13 14.59
CA LEU A 112 6.48 18.72 14.23
C LEU A 112 7.79 18.44 13.49
N ARG A 113 8.08 19.24 12.45
CA ARG A 113 9.29 19.10 11.65
C ARG A 113 10.55 19.40 12.47
N THR A 114 10.48 20.36 13.38
CA THR A 114 11.60 20.75 14.23
C THR A 114 11.89 19.68 15.28
N ASP A 115 10.85 19.15 15.93
CA ASP A 115 10.94 18.12 16.96
C ASP A 115 11.53 16.83 16.37
N LEU A 116 11.05 16.41 15.19
CA LEU A 116 11.60 15.27 14.48
C LEU A 116 13.10 15.46 14.13
N LYS A 117 13.47 16.66 13.66
CA LYS A 117 14.88 16.98 13.36
C LYS A 117 15.74 17.00 14.61
N PHE A 118 15.21 17.50 15.73
CA PHE A 118 15.92 17.52 16.99
C PHE A 118 16.18 16.09 17.48
N LEU A 119 15.15 15.26 17.50
CA LEU A 119 15.20 13.86 17.93
C LEU A 119 16.14 13.04 17.03
N ALA A 120 16.16 13.32 15.73
CA ALA A 120 17.12 12.73 14.78
C ALA A 120 18.58 13.14 15.08
N LYS A 121 18.84 14.43 15.32
CA LYS A 121 20.19 14.91 15.67
C LYS A 121 20.68 14.32 16.99
N GLU A 122 19.82 14.28 18.00
CA GLU A 122 20.12 13.69 19.31
C GLU A 122 20.51 12.21 19.19
N ASN A 123 19.86 11.49 18.28
CA ASN A 123 20.15 10.09 18.00
C ASN A 123 21.21 9.89 16.89
N GLY A 124 21.97 10.93 16.52
CA GLY A 124 23.09 10.85 15.58
C GLY A 124 22.68 10.55 14.14
N VAL A 125 21.52 11.03 13.70
CA VAL A 125 21.07 11.02 12.30
C VAL A 125 21.35 12.41 11.71
N ASP A 126 22.04 12.47 10.58
CA ASP A 126 22.29 13.75 9.89
C ASP A 126 21.03 14.20 9.14
N THR A 127 20.44 15.32 9.59
CA THR A 127 19.14 15.84 9.13
C THR A 127 19.24 16.85 7.99
N SER A 128 20.45 17.09 7.46
CA SER A 128 20.76 18.26 6.64
C SER A 128 20.05 18.25 5.27
N ASP A 129 19.93 17.07 4.66
CA ASP A 129 19.34 16.89 3.31
C ASP A 129 18.19 15.87 3.25
N LEU A 130 17.75 15.33 4.39
CA LEU A 130 16.74 14.28 4.44
C LEU A 130 15.31 14.86 4.50
N SER A 131 14.39 14.22 3.77
CA SER A 131 12.95 14.45 3.85
C SER A 131 12.41 14.06 5.23
N VAL A 132 11.22 14.54 5.58
CA VAL A 132 10.57 14.22 6.86
C VAL A 132 10.33 12.70 6.98
N GLU A 133 9.97 12.05 5.88
CA GLU A 133 9.85 10.59 5.79
C GLU A 133 11.19 9.88 5.96
N GLU A 134 12.26 10.38 5.33
CA GLU A 134 13.59 9.79 5.40
C GLU A 134 14.20 9.88 6.80
N ILE A 135 14.03 11.03 7.46
CA ILE A 135 14.41 11.21 8.88
C ILE A 135 13.63 10.23 9.76
N GLY A 136 12.33 10.12 9.54
CA GLY A 136 11.48 9.21 10.29
C GLY A 136 11.83 7.74 10.11
N ASN A 137 12.15 7.33 8.88
CA ASN A 137 12.63 5.97 8.59
C ASN A 137 13.98 5.69 9.28
N ALA A 138 14.93 6.63 9.24
CA ALA A 138 16.21 6.49 9.92
C ALA A 138 16.05 6.33 11.45
N LEU A 139 15.07 7.03 12.04
CA LEU A 139 14.70 6.90 13.45
C LEU A 139 14.05 5.55 13.78
N CYS A 140 13.25 4.99 12.87
CA CYS A 140 12.76 3.61 13.00
C CYS A 140 13.89 2.58 12.94
N ASP A 141 14.85 2.76 12.03
CA ASP A 141 15.96 1.82 11.84
C ASP A 141 16.93 1.84 13.04
N LYS A 142 17.01 2.97 13.76
CA LYS A 142 17.69 3.07 15.05
C LYS A 142 16.87 2.62 16.26
N GLY A 143 15.61 2.23 16.06
CA GLY A 143 14.72 1.79 17.12
C GLY A 143 14.19 2.89 18.05
N VAL A 144 14.38 4.17 17.68
CA VAL A 144 13.96 5.33 18.48
C VAL A 144 12.45 5.55 18.36
N MET A 145 11.86 5.25 17.19
CA MET A 145 10.40 5.24 17.02
C MET A 145 9.91 3.96 16.36
N THR A 146 8.68 3.57 16.65
CA THR A 146 8.04 2.43 15.96
C THR A 146 7.50 2.85 14.59
N ARG A 147 7.36 1.89 13.68
CA ARG A 147 6.75 2.12 12.35
C ARG A 147 5.32 2.67 12.44
N GLN A 148 4.58 2.32 13.49
CA GLN A 148 3.24 2.84 13.75
C GLN A 148 3.28 4.32 14.18
N LYS A 149 4.19 4.70 15.10
CA LYS A 149 4.40 6.12 15.46
C LYS A 149 4.81 6.96 14.24
N LEU A 150 5.68 6.42 13.38
CA LEU A 150 6.07 7.09 12.14
C LEU A 150 4.88 7.33 11.20
N LYS A 151 4.03 6.31 11.02
CA LYS A 151 2.84 6.40 10.14
C LYS A 151 1.86 7.45 10.66
N ALA A 152 1.62 7.50 11.97
CA ALA A 152 0.78 8.52 12.59
C ALA A 152 1.37 9.92 12.42
N PHE A 153 2.67 10.09 12.68
CA PHE A 153 3.38 11.35 12.51
C PHE A 153 3.30 11.87 11.06
N LEU A 154 3.60 11.04 10.07
CA LEU A 154 3.51 11.43 8.65
C LEU A 154 2.10 11.79 8.23
N GLY A 155 1.11 11.07 8.77
CA GLY A 155 -0.30 11.38 8.57
C GLY A 155 -0.69 12.77 9.11
N LEU A 156 -0.27 13.10 10.33
CA LEU A 156 -0.47 14.44 10.90
C LEU A 156 0.31 15.52 10.15
N TYR A 157 1.53 15.20 9.71
CA TYR A 157 2.37 16.13 8.93
C TYR A 157 1.73 16.48 7.58
N GLN A 158 1.09 15.52 6.91
CA GLN A 158 0.32 15.76 5.69
C GLN A 158 -0.99 16.50 5.97
N LEU A 159 -1.69 16.13 7.05
CA LEU A 159 -2.91 16.81 7.46
C LEU A 159 -2.67 18.28 7.78
N THR A 160 -1.58 18.60 8.48
CA THR A 160 -1.24 19.99 8.85
C THR A 160 -0.78 20.85 7.67
N GLN A 161 -0.52 20.24 6.51
CA GLN A 161 -0.25 20.94 5.25
C GLN A 161 -1.53 21.28 4.46
N SER A 162 -2.71 20.85 4.91
CA SER A 162 -3.96 21.19 4.22
C SER A 162 -4.19 22.71 4.23
N ASP A 163 -4.40 23.29 3.06
CA ASP A 163 -4.78 24.70 2.90
C ASP A 163 -6.32 24.90 2.92
N ASP A 164 -7.07 24.01 3.57
CA ASP A 164 -8.54 24.10 3.64
C ASP A 164 -8.95 25.37 4.41
N PRO A 165 -9.60 26.36 3.78
CA PRO A 165 -9.95 27.62 4.44
C PRO A 165 -11.00 27.47 5.54
N ASN A 166 -11.70 26.33 5.62
CA ASN A 166 -12.83 26.10 6.53
C ASN A 166 -12.49 25.31 7.79
N ILE A 167 -11.20 25.18 8.13
CA ILE A 167 -10.77 24.47 9.34
C ILE A 167 -11.26 25.20 10.60
N SER A 168 -11.98 24.47 11.45
CA SER A 168 -12.47 24.95 12.74
C SER A 168 -11.45 24.76 13.86
N GLN A 169 -11.59 25.56 14.92
CA GLN A 169 -10.73 25.45 16.11
C GLN A 169 -10.81 24.07 16.77
N ALA A 170 -11.98 23.43 16.79
CA ALA A 170 -12.17 22.09 17.36
C ALA A 170 -11.33 21.03 16.63
N GLN A 171 -11.18 21.16 15.31
CA GLN A 171 -10.38 20.24 14.52
C GLN A 171 -8.87 20.46 14.75
N VAL A 172 -8.44 21.70 14.94
CA VAL A 172 -7.06 22.01 15.37
C VAL A 172 -6.77 21.40 16.75
N ASP A 173 -7.72 21.47 17.67
CA ASP A 173 -7.57 20.92 19.00
C ASP A 173 -7.51 19.38 18.98
N HIS A 174 -8.25 18.71 18.08
CA HIS A 174 -8.08 17.28 17.78
C HIS A 174 -6.65 16.94 17.35
N VAL A 175 -6.10 17.69 16.40
CA VAL A 175 -4.74 17.47 15.90
C VAL A 175 -3.70 17.63 17.03
N LYS A 176 -3.86 18.63 17.89
CA LYS A 176 -2.99 18.82 19.07
C LYS A 176 -3.07 17.64 20.02
N LEU A 177 -4.26 17.10 20.23
CA LEU A 177 -4.48 16.00 21.17
C LEU A 177 -3.84 14.70 20.65
N ILE A 178 -4.05 14.39 19.36
CA ILE A 178 -3.42 13.24 18.69
C ILE A 178 -1.88 13.38 18.72
N LEU A 179 -1.36 14.61 18.53
CA LEU A 179 0.07 14.87 18.61
C LEU A 179 0.63 14.60 20.02
N ASN A 180 -0.06 15.06 21.05
CA ASN A 180 0.37 14.83 22.44
C ASN A 180 0.40 13.33 22.79
N ASP A 181 -0.53 12.54 22.25
CA ASP A 181 -0.58 11.09 22.44
C ASP A 181 0.58 10.34 21.77
N LEU A 182 1.24 10.94 20.76
CA LEU A 182 2.34 10.29 20.06
C LEU A 182 3.65 10.29 20.86
N ASP A 183 3.77 11.14 21.89
CA ASP A 183 4.94 11.28 22.77
C ASP A 183 6.23 11.28 21.94
N ILE A 184 6.33 12.28 21.05
CA ILE A 184 7.45 12.54 20.13
C ILE A 184 8.19 13.77 20.63
#